data_AF-A0A933WDK9-F1
#
_entry.id   AF-A0A933WDK9-F1
#
_cell.length_a   1.000
_cell.length_b   1.000
_cell.length_c   1.000
_cell.angle_alpha   90.00
_cell.angle_beta   90.00
_cell.angle_gamma   90.00
#
_symmetry.space_group_name_H-M   'P 1'
#
loop_
_entity.id
_entity.type
_entity.pdbx_description
1 polymer ?
#
loop_
_entity_poly.entity_id
_entity_poly.type
_entity_poly.pdbx_seq_one_letter_code
_entity_poly.pdbx_strand_id
1 'polypeptide(L)'
;DIWHSSKTKEKEFNFISYNNPEVDELLEKGRRTFNIEERKKAYFRIQEILAEELPYLFLYVPDATPVVHARFKGIKPAPIGITYNLPKWYAPKQLQKHEVEP
;
A
#
# COMPACT_ATOMS: atom_id res chain seq x y z
N ASP A 1 9.13 6.70 2.37
CA ASP A 1 9.21 5.23 2.32
C ASP A 1 9.85 4.74 3.61
N ILE A 2 9.92 3.42 3.81
CA ILE A 2 10.35 2.77 5.06
C ILE A 2 11.85 2.41 5.03
N TRP A 3 12.42 2.17 3.84
CA TRP A 3 13.69 1.46 3.69
C TRP A 3 14.87 2.38 3.40
N HIS A 4 14.65 3.58 2.89
CA HIS A 4 15.75 4.49 2.58
C HIS A 4 16.45 4.96 3.87
N SER A 5 17.78 4.90 3.88
CA SER A 5 18.61 5.18 5.07
C SER A 5 18.41 6.59 5.65
N SER A 6 18.09 7.55 4.78
CA SER A 6 17.79 8.94 5.17
C SER A 6 16.47 9.14 5.93
N LYS A 7 15.61 8.11 6.04
CA LYS A 7 14.23 8.21 6.58
C LYS A 7 14.09 7.95 8.08
N THR A 8 15.09 8.38 8.85
CA THR A 8 15.24 8.09 10.29
C THR A 8 14.84 9.26 11.20
N LYS A 9 14.46 10.42 10.66
CA LYS A 9 14.09 11.59 11.47
C LYS A 9 12.69 11.47 12.07
N GLU A 10 12.38 12.36 12.99
CA GLU A 10 11.03 12.50 13.54
C GLU A 10 10.00 12.66 12.40
N LYS A 11 8.91 11.89 12.46
CA LYS A 11 7.85 11.80 11.43
C LYS A 11 8.25 11.13 10.11
N GLU A 12 9.40 10.46 10.06
CA GLU A 12 9.76 9.54 8.98
C GLU A 12 9.49 8.08 9.39
N PHE A 13 9.69 7.12 8.47
CA PHE A 13 9.16 5.76 8.63
C PHE A 13 10.22 4.66 8.81
N ASN A 14 11.51 4.99 8.75
CA ASN A 14 12.60 4.05 9.02
C ASN A 14 12.88 4.00 10.53
N PHE A 15 12.00 3.33 11.27
CA PHE A 15 12.06 3.28 12.74
C PHE A 15 13.21 2.44 13.29
N ILE A 16 13.77 1.52 12.50
CA ILE A 16 14.84 0.61 12.91
C ILE A 16 16.24 1.10 12.51
N SER A 17 16.34 2.30 11.93
CA SER A 17 17.61 2.83 11.41
C SER A 17 18.29 1.91 10.39
N TYR A 18 17.48 1.20 9.58
CA TYR A 18 17.99 0.34 8.51
C TYR A 18 18.82 1.17 7.53
N ASN A 19 20.00 0.67 7.15
CA ASN A 19 20.93 1.39 6.29
C ASN A 19 21.64 0.40 5.38
N ASN A 20 21.29 0.44 4.10
CA ASN A 20 21.94 -0.33 3.05
C ASN A 20 22.06 0.56 1.79
N PRO A 21 23.29 0.95 1.38
CA PRO A 21 23.50 1.82 0.22
C PRO A 21 22.99 1.24 -1.11
N GLU A 22 22.99 -0.08 -1.29
CA GLU A 22 22.44 -0.72 -2.49
C GLU A 22 20.91 -0.53 -2.52
N VAL A 23 20.24 -0.69 -1.38
CA VAL A 23 18.79 -0.45 -1.27
C VAL A 23 18.45 1.01 -1.56
N ASP A 24 19.24 1.96 -1.05
CA ASP A 24 19.06 3.39 -1.36
C ASP A 24 19.14 3.66 -2.87
N GLU A 25 20.19 3.17 -3.54
CA GLU A 25 20.38 3.33 -4.98
C GLU A 25 19.21 2.70 -5.77
N LEU A 26 18.80 1.48 -5.41
CA LEU A 26 17.70 0.78 -6.07
C LEU A 26 16.36 1.51 -5.88
N LEU A 27 16.11 2.10 -4.70
CA LEU A 27 14.91 2.91 -4.43
C LEU A 27 14.91 4.19 -5.27
N GLU A 28 16.05 4.88 -5.35
CA GLU A 28 16.18 6.07 -6.20
C GLU A 28 16.00 5.74 -7.68
N LYS A 29 16.64 4.67 -8.16
CA LYS A 29 16.49 4.17 -9.52
C LYS A 29 15.03 3.84 -9.81
N GLY A 30 14.37 3.08 -8.94
CA GLY A 30 12.96 2.72 -9.08
C GLY A 30 12.03 3.93 -9.19
N ARG A 31 12.31 5.03 -8.47
CA ARG A 31 11.54 6.28 -8.57
C ARG A 31 11.74 7.01 -9.90
N ARG A 32 12.92 6.90 -10.51
CA ARG A 32 13.28 7.59 -11.76
C ARG A 32 12.98 6.78 -13.01
N THR A 33 12.71 5.47 -12.88
CA THR A 33 12.41 4.58 -14.00
C THR A 33 10.91 4.55 -14.33
N PHE A 34 10.56 5.00 -15.55
CA PHE A 34 9.19 4.96 -16.07
C PHE A 34 8.80 3.59 -16.65
N ASN A 35 9.76 2.84 -17.18
CA ASN A 35 9.52 1.51 -17.70
C ASN A 35 9.18 0.55 -16.54
N ILE A 36 8.00 -0.07 -16.62
CA ILE A 36 7.48 -0.92 -15.54
C ILE A 36 8.36 -2.15 -15.31
N GLU A 37 8.82 -2.80 -16.38
CA GLU A 37 9.61 -4.03 -16.26
C GLU A 37 11.02 -3.75 -15.72
N GLU A 38 11.62 -2.63 -16.10
CA GLU A 38 12.90 -2.19 -15.52
C GLU A 38 12.75 -1.79 -14.05
N ARG A 39 11.67 -1.08 -13.70
CA ARG A 39 11.40 -0.70 -12.30
C ARG A 39 11.15 -1.92 -11.42
N LYS A 40 10.46 -2.95 -11.93
CA LYS A 40 10.24 -4.22 -11.23
C LYS A 40 11.56 -4.89 -10.82
N LYS A 41 12.55 -4.92 -11.70
CA LYS A 41 13.87 -5.52 -11.40
C LYS A 41 14.52 -4.88 -10.18
N ALA A 42 14.45 -3.55 -10.06
CA ALA A 42 14.99 -2.84 -8.89
C ALA A 42 14.28 -3.23 -7.59
N TYR A 43 12.94 -3.29 -7.60
CA TYR A 43 12.18 -3.68 -6.41
C TYR A 43 12.32 -5.17 -6.06
N PHE A 44 12.50 -6.05 -7.04
CA PHE A 44 12.76 -7.47 -6.80
C PHE A 44 14.11 -7.65 -6.09
N ARG A 45 15.16 -6.95 -6.55
CA ARG A 45 16.45 -6.97 -5.88
C ARG A 45 16.37 -6.45 -4.44
N ILE A 46 15.59 -5.38 -4.20
CA ILE A 46 15.34 -4.91 -2.83
C ILE A 46 14.67 -6.02 -2.00
N GLN A 47 13.67 -6.72 -2.54
CA GLN A 47 13.00 -7.81 -1.81
C GLN A 47 13.95 -8.97 -1.47
N GLU A 48 14.88 -9.33 -2.36
CA GLU A 48 15.92 -10.33 -2.10
C GLU A 48 16.80 -9.90 -0.92
N ILE A 49 17.34 -8.67 -0.95
CA ILE A 49 18.18 -8.12 0.13
C ILE A 49 17.42 -8.14 1.46
N LEU A 50 16.17 -7.67 1.48
CA LEU A 50 15.35 -7.65 2.69
C LEU A 50 15.05 -9.06 3.22
N ALA A 51 14.92 -10.06 2.33
CA ALA A 51 14.72 -11.45 2.73
C ALA A 51 15.99 -12.09 3.31
N GLU A 52 17.17 -11.67 2.84
CA GLU A 52 18.47 -12.13 3.34
C GLU A 52 18.86 -11.46 4.66
N GLU A 53 18.70 -10.14 4.76
CA GLU A 53 19.10 -9.36 5.94
C GLU A 53 18.06 -9.35 7.07
N LEU A 54 16.80 -9.70 6.76
CA LEU A 54 15.68 -9.78 7.70
C LEU A 54 15.51 -8.55 8.63
N PRO A 55 15.60 -7.29 8.13
CA PRO A 55 15.39 -6.11 8.98
C PRO A 55 13.97 -6.07 9.57
N TYR A 56 13.00 -6.63 8.84
CA TYR A 56 11.73 -7.09 9.37
C TYR A 56 11.48 -8.53 8.95
N LEU A 57 10.90 -9.32 9.85
CA LEU A 57 10.37 -10.63 9.54
C LEU A 57 8.90 -10.48 9.14
N PHE A 58 8.62 -10.43 7.83
CA PHE A 58 7.24 -10.41 7.32
C PHE A 58 6.59 -11.76 7.58
N LEU A 59 5.50 -11.76 8.35
CA LEU A 59 4.84 -13.01 8.76
C LEU A 59 3.76 -13.44 7.77
N TYR A 60 2.83 -12.55 7.44
CA TYR A 60 1.70 -12.83 6.55
C TYR A 60 1.01 -11.52 6.13
N VAL A 61 0.13 -11.61 5.13
CA VAL A 61 -0.85 -10.57 4.80
C VAL A 61 -2.18 -10.97 5.46
N PRO A 62 -2.74 -10.15 6.37
CA PRO A 62 -3.96 -10.51 7.08
C PRO A 62 -5.17 -10.52 6.13
N ASP A 63 -6.00 -11.56 6.26
CA ASP A 63 -7.33 -11.57 5.67
C ASP A 63 -8.23 -10.57 6.40
N ALA A 64 -9.07 -9.87 5.63
CA ALA A 64 -10.08 -8.97 6.16
C ALA A 64 -11.48 -9.49 5.82
N THR A 65 -12.39 -9.48 6.80
CA THR A 65 -13.82 -9.76 6.61
C THR A 65 -14.64 -8.48 6.80
N PRO A 66 -14.57 -7.51 5.87
CA PRO A 66 -15.31 -6.27 6.02
C PRO A 66 -16.82 -6.52 5.86
N VAL A 67 -17.62 -5.92 6.74
CA VAL A 67 -19.08 -6.01 6.71
C VAL A 67 -19.65 -4.65 6.32
N VAL A 68 -20.54 -4.64 5.33
CA VAL A 68 -21.22 -3.42 4.86
C VAL A 68 -22.72 -3.69 4.80
N HIS A 69 -23.53 -2.69 5.18
CA HIS A 69 -24.99 -2.83 5.14
C HIS A 69 -25.46 -3.10 3.70
N ALA A 70 -26.39 -4.04 3.53
CA ALA A 70 -26.91 -4.49 2.23
C ALA A 70 -27.54 -3.41 1.33
N ARG A 71 -27.73 -2.19 1.86
CA ARG A 71 -28.26 -1.03 1.13
C ARG A 71 -27.22 -0.44 0.19
N PHE A 72 -25.93 -0.59 0.52
CA PHE A 72 -24.84 -0.10 -0.30
C PHE A 72 -24.55 -1.08 -1.42
N LYS A 73 -24.47 -0.54 -2.63
CA LYS A 73 -24.22 -1.24 -3.89
C LYS A 73 -22.98 -0.66 -4.56
N GLY A 74 -22.45 -1.37 -5.56
CA GLY A 74 -21.24 -0.96 -6.28
C GLY A 74 -19.91 -1.34 -5.61
N ILE A 75 -19.95 -2.06 -4.48
CA ILE A 75 -18.77 -2.55 -3.78
C ILE A 75 -18.08 -3.62 -4.64
N LYS A 76 -16.78 -3.46 -4.88
CA LYS A 76 -15.96 -4.46 -5.56
C LYS A 76 -14.81 -4.85 -4.63
N PRO A 77 -14.63 -6.14 -4.29
CA PRO A 77 -13.45 -6.58 -3.55
C PRO A 77 -12.18 -6.50 -4.40
N ALA A 78 -11.06 -6.18 -3.76
CA ALA A 78 -9.72 -6.25 -4.34
C ALA A 78 -8.70 -6.64 -3.26
N PRO A 79 -7.49 -7.12 -3.63
CA PRO A 79 -6.45 -7.46 -2.66
C PRO A 79 -6.06 -6.32 -1.72
N ILE A 80 -6.22 -5.07 -2.15
CA ILE A 80 -5.95 -3.86 -1.34
C ILE A 80 -7.16 -3.43 -0.47
N GLY A 81 -8.18 -4.27 -0.36
CA GLY A 81 -9.42 -4.00 0.36
C GLY A 81 -10.56 -3.50 -0.53
N ILE A 82 -11.73 -3.31 0.07
CA ILE A 82 -12.96 -2.95 -0.65
C ILE A 82 -13.05 -1.45 -0.98
N THR A 83 -12.29 -0.59 -0.31
CA THR A 83 -12.45 0.88 -0.36
C THR A 83 -11.80 1.53 -1.57
N TYR A 84 -11.00 0.81 -2.38
CA TYR A 84 -10.33 1.38 -3.56
C TYR A 84 -11.32 1.98 -4.58
N ASN A 85 -12.57 1.50 -4.60
CA ASN A 85 -13.63 1.99 -5.48
C ASN A 85 -14.76 2.71 -4.72
N LEU A 86 -14.48 3.22 -3.51
CA LEU A 86 -15.47 3.88 -2.64
C LEU A 86 -16.31 4.96 -3.35
N PRO A 87 -15.77 5.84 -4.23
CA PRO A 87 -16.58 6.83 -4.93
C PRO A 87 -17.67 6.25 -5.86
N LYS A 88 -17.59 4.95 -6.19
CA LYS A 88 -18.59 4.25 -7.01
C LYS A 88 -19.69 3.58 -6.17
N TRP A 89 -19.59 3.66 -4.85
CA TRP A 89 -20.58 3.08 -3.96
C TRP A 89 -21.80 3.98 -3.88
N TYR A 90 -22.98 3.38 -3.81
CA TYR A 90 -24.23 4.13 -3.73
C TYR A 90 -25.29 3.35 -2.95
N ALA A 91 -26.24 4.09 -2.37
CA ALA A 91 -27.49 3.52 -1.89
C ALA A 91 -28.59 3.89 -2.90
N PRO A 92 -29.35 2.92 -3.43
CA PRO A 92 -30.55 3.20 -4.24
C PRO A 92 -31.49 4.17 -3.52
N LYS A 93 -32.16 5.06 -4.26
CA LYS A 93 -32.97 6.15 -3.67
C LYS A 93 -33.97 5.65 -2.63
N GLN A 94 -34.61 4.51 -2.89
CA GLN A 94 -35.60 3.89 -1.99
C GLN A 94 -34.99 3.36 -0.68
N LEU A 95 -33.66 3.20 -0.61
CA LEU A 95 -32.92 2.68 0.55
C LEU A 95 -32.08 3.77 1.26
N GLN A 96 -32.18 5.02 0.81
CA GLN A 96 -31.54 6.17 1.46
C GLN A 96 -32.31 6.53 2.74
N LYS A 97 -31.59 6.78 3.84
CA LYS A 97 -32.20 7.08 5.15
C LYS A 97 -32.36 8.56 5.43
N HIS A 98 -31.52 9.38 4.80
CA HIS A 98 -31.46 10.81 5.02
C HIS A 98 -31.47 11.48 3.66
N GLU A 99 -32.36 12.43 3.48
CA GLU A 99 -32.27 13.39 2.39
C GLU A 99 -31.26 14.45 2.82
N VAL A 100 -30.25 14.66 1.98
CA VAL A 100 -29.32 15.77 2.17
C VAL A 100 -29.90 16.92 1.37
N GLU A 101 -30.49 17.90 2.05
CA GLU A 101 -30.83 19.17 1.40
C GLU A 101 -29.51 19.89 1.06
N PRO A 102 -29.37 20.42 -0.18
CA PRO A 102 -28.16 21.09 -0.63
C PRO A 102 -27.88 22.42 0.07
#